data_AF-A0A3D0Y1I9-F1
#
_entry.id   AF-A0A3D0Y1I9-F1
#
_cell.length_a   1.000
_cell.length_b   1.000
_cell.length_c   1.000
_cell.angle_alpha   90.00
_cell.angle_beta   90.00
_cell.angle_gamma   90.00
#
_symmetry.space_group_name_H-M   'P 1'
#
loop_
_entity.id
_entity.type
_entity.pdbx_description
1 polymer ?
#
loop_
_entity_poly.entity_id
_entity_poly.type
_entity_poly.pdbx_seq_one_letter_code
_entity_poly.pdbx_strand_id
1 'polypeptide(L)' 'MYTHPCIKCGTQYQDVDPDPYYCKSCNDEKKRIAKEIDAKIKTKPKRSTMSALQEYDNMPKIGGFIQVRL' A
#
# COMPACT_ATOMS: atom_id res chain seq x y z
N MET A 1 -1.98 -6.94 -32.72
CA MET A 1 -1.68 -8.03 -31.78
C MET A 1 -0.18 -8.19 -31.74
N TYR A 2 0.42 -7.98 -30.58
CA TYR A 2 1.85 -8.04 -30.35
C TYR A 2 2.17 -9.27 -29.51
N THR A 3 3.33 -9.89 -29.76
CA THR A 3 3.80 -11.04 -28.98
C THR A 3 4.84 -10.58 -27.99
N HIS A 4 4.57 -10.78 -26.70
CA HIS A 4 5.42 -10.33 -25.62
C HIS A 4 5.83 -11.48 -24.70
N PRO A 5 7.08 -11.48 -24.20
CA PRO A 5 7.47 -12.37 -23.11
C PRO A 5 6.94 -11.81 -21.78
N CYS A 6 6.32 -12.67 -20.97
CA CYS A 6 5.91 -12.29 -19.62
C CYS A 6 7.13 -12.02 -18.74
N ILE A 7 7.17 -10.86 -18.06
CA ILE A 7 8.28 -10.47 -17.18
C ILE A 7 8.46 -11.44 -16.00
N LYS A 8 7.38 -12.09 -15.55
CA LYS A 8 7.40 -12.99 -14.39
C LYS A 8 7.78 -14.43 -14.75
N CYS A 9 7.18 -14.99 -15.79
CA CYS A 9 7.29 -16.43 -16.11
C CYS A 9 7.95 -16.72 -17.46
N GLY A 10 8.32 -15.70 -18.24
CA GLY A 10 8.96 -15.85 -19.55
C GLY A 10 8.05 -16.38 -20.67
N THR A 11 6.82 -16.79 -20.36
CA THR A 11 5.88 -17.31 -21.36
C THR A 11 5.54 -16.23 -22.38
N GLN A 12 5.58 -16.61 -23.66
CA GLN A 12 5.11 -15.74 -24.74
C GLN A 12 3.58 -15.68 -24.74
N TYR A 13 3.03 -14.47 -24.82
CA TYR A 13 1.59 -14.26 -24.91
C TYR A 13 1.29 -13.14 -25.91
N GLN A 14 0.07 -13.17 -26.45
CA GLN A 14 -0.41 -12.15 -27.36
C GLN A 14 -1.23 -11.11 -26.60
N ASP A 15 -0.96 -9.84 -26.87
CA ASP A 15 -1.71 -8.71 -26.34
C ASP A 15 -2.03 -7.69 -27.43
N VAL A 16 -2.97 -6.80 -27.15
CA VAL A 16 -3.33 -5.66 -28.00
C VAL A 16 -2.43 -4.47 -27.69
N ASP A 17 -1.95 -4.38 -26.45
CA ASP A 17 -1.05 -3.33 -25.99
C ASP A 17 0.40 -3.61 -26.44
N PRO A 18 1.15 -2.60 -26.93
CA PRO A 18 2.56 -2.74 -27.27
C PRO A 18 3.49 -2.91 -26.06
N ASP A 19 3.04 -2.64 -24.84
CA ASP A 19 3.90 -2.73 -23.65
C ASP A 19 3.86 -4.13 -22.99
N PRO A 20 5.03 -4.78 -22.79
CA PRO A 20 5.11 -6.05 -22.08
C PRO A 20 4.97 -5.84 -20.56
N TYR A 21 3.98 -6.50 -19.94
CA TYR A 21 3.82 -6.49 -18.48
C TYR A 21 3.73 -7.92 -17.93
N TYR A 22 2.53 -8.50 -17.94
CA TYR A 22 2.27 -9.82 -17.40
C TYR A 22 1.32 -10.56 -18.33
N CYS A 23 1.59 -11.84 -18.58
CA CYS A 23 0.58 -12.70 -19.19
C CYS A 23 -0.67 -12.79 -18.29
N LYS A 24 -1.79 -13.18 -18.89
CA LYS A 24 -3.10 -13.24 -18.21
C LYS A 24 -3.02 -13.97 -16.85
N SER A 25 -2.39 -15.15 -16.81
CA SER A 25 -2.25 -15.93 -15.58
C SER A 25 -1.45 -15.22 -14.49
N CYS A 26 -0.34 -14.57 -14.84
CA CYS A 26 0.46 -13.81 -13.89
C CYS A 26 -0.26 -12.56 -13.39
N ASN A 27 -1.06 -11.92 -14.24
CA ASN A 27 -1.86 -10.76 -13.86
C ASN A 27 -3.00 -11.16 -12.91
N ASP A 28 -3.68 -12.27 -13.18
CA ASP A 28 -4.75 -12.79 -12.32
C ASP A 28 -4.21 -13.18 -10.94
N GLU A 29 -3.04 -13.81 -10.88
CA GLU A 29 -2.39 -14.14 -9.61
C GLU A 29 -1.98 -12.88 -8.83
N LYS A 30 -1.44 -11.86 -9.51
CA LYS A 30 -1.12 -10.57 -8.89
C LYS A 30 -2.38 -9.93 -8.29
N LYS A 31 -3.49 -9.94 -9.02
CA LYS A 31 -4.78 -9.41 -8.54
C LYS A 31 -5.32 -10.20 -7.34
N ARG A 32 -5.15 -11.52 -7.32
CA ARG A 32 -5.54 -12.37 -6.19
C ARG A 32 -4.76 -11.99 -4.92
N ILE A 33 -3.43 -11.91 -5.03
CA ILE A 33 -2.56 -11.51 -3.91
C ILE A 33 -2.92 -10.11 -3.39
N ALA A 34 -3.15 -9.15 -4.30
CA ALA A 34 -3.56 -7.80 -3.93
C ALA A 34 -4.87 -7.80 -3.10
N LYS A 35 -5.88 -8.54 -3.55
CA LYS A 35 -7.15 -8.69 -2.81
C LYS A 35 -6.95 -9.29 -1.42
N GLU A 36 -6.08 -10.28 -1.27
CA GLU A 36 -5.77 -10.88 0.03
C GLU A 36 -5.06 -9.90 0.98
N ILE A 37 -4.13 -9.10 0.46
CA ILE A 37 -3.44 -8.06 1.23
C ILE A 37 -4.44 -6.97 1.65
N ASP A 38 -5.27 -6.49 0.72
CA ASP A 38 -6.28 -5.48 1.02
C ASP A 38 -7.27 -5.95 2.08
N ALA A 39 -7.71 -7.22 2.02
CA ALA A 39 -8.55 -7.82 3.04
C ALA A 39 -7.86 -7.84 4.42
N LYS A 40 -6.57 -8.21 4.47
CA LYS A 40 -5.77 -8.20 5.71
C LYS A 40 -5.53 -6.80 6.27
N ILE A 41 -5.40 -5.78 5.40
CA ILE A 41 -5.22 -4.38 5.83
C ILE A 41 -6.54 -3.82 6.33
N LYS A 42 -7.68 -4.13 5.69
CA LYS A 42 -9.01 -3.64 6.09
C LYS A 42 -9.36 -4.02 7.53
N THR A 43 -8.93 -5.18 8.00
CA THR A 43 -9.19 -5.66 9.36
C THR A 43 -8.24 -5.09 10.42
N LYS A 44 -7.15 -4.42 10.02
CA LYS A 44 -6.21 -3.83 10.98
C LYS A 44 -6.75 -2.47 11.44
N PRO A 45 -6.93 -2.24 12.75
CA PRO A 45 -7.20 -0.91 13.24
C PRO A 45 -6.04 -0.01 12.82
N LYS A 46 -6.34 1.02 12.04
CA LYS A 46 -5.34 2.06 11.72
C LYS A 46 -4.96 2.70 13.04
N ARG A 47 -3.68 2.60 13.44
CA ARG A 47 -3.15 3.49 14.46
C ARG A 47 -3.34 4.92 13.93
N SER A 48 -4.13 5.72 14.62
CA SER A 48 -4.15 7.15 14.38
C SER A 48 -2.77 7.68 14.76
N THR A 49 -1.91 7.88 13.77
CA THR A 49 -0.67 8.62 13.97
C THR A 49 -1.07 10.08 14.12
N MET A 50 -1.05 10.59 15.35
CA MET A 50 -1.08 12.04 15.56
C MET A 50 0.25 12.60 15.07
N SER A 51 0.23 13.76 14.43
CA SER A 51 1.49 14.47 14.16
C SER A 51 2.10 14.93 15.47
N ALA A 52 3.42 15.12 15.51
CA ALA A 52 4.10 15.66 16.70
C ALA A 52 3.49 16.99 17.18
N LEU A 53 2.98 17.81 16.24
CA LEU A 53 2.30 19.06 16.55
C LEU A 53 0.95 18.83 17.23
N GLN A 54 0.17 17.85 16.75
CA GLN A 54 -1.09 17.46 17.39
C GLN A 54 -0.86 16.89 18.79
N GLU A 55 0.22 16.13 19.00
CA GLU A 55 0.58 15.64 20.33
C GLU A 55 0.90 16.81 21.28
N TYR A 56 1.67 17.81 20.81
CA TYR A 56 1.99 19.03 21.58
C TYR A 56 0.75 19.84 21.99
N ASP A 57 -0.22 19.99 21.09
CA ASP A 57 -1.44 20.75 21.36
C ASP A 57 -2.37 20.06 22.37
N ASN A 58 -2.38 18.73 22.41
CA ASN A 58 -3.20 17.95 23.34
C ASN A 58 -2.54 17.75 24.72
N MET A 59 -1.29 18.17 24.92
CA MET A 59 -0.65 18.10 26.24
C MET A 59 -1.26 19.10 27.22
N PRO A 60 -1.47 18.72 28.50
CA PRO A 60 -1.93 19.64 29.52
C PRO A 60 -0.90 20.76 29.74
N LYS A 61 -1.31 22.00 29.46
CA LYS A 61 -0.51 23.22 29.64
C LYS A 61 -0.90 23.90 30.93
N ILE A 62 0.07 24.27 31.77
CA ILE A 62 -0.14 25.09 32.97
C ILE A 62 0.53 26.44 32.72
N GLY A 63 -0.24 27.53 32.77
CA GLY A 63 0.30 28.88 32.52
C GLY A 63 0.87 29.10 31.11
N GLY A 64 0.44 28.33 30.11
CA GLY A 64 0.92 28.43 28.72
C GLY A 64 2.12 27.55 28.36
N PHE A 65 2.71 26.85 29.34
CA PHE A 65 3.86 25.96 29.14
C PHE A 65 3.50 24.50 29.42
N ILE A 66 4.16 23.56 28.74
CA ILE A 66 3.97 22.12 28.96
C ILE A 66 4.55 21.74 30.31
N GLN A 67 3.76 21.04 31.13
CA GLN A 67 4.21 20.52 32.42
C GLN A 67 5.11 19.29 32.19
N VAL A 68 6.42 19.49 32.09
CA VAL A 68 7.39 18.38 32.09
C VAL A 68 7.54 17.90 33.54
N ARG A 69 7.00 16.72 33.87
CA ARG A 69 7.37 16.03 35.11
C ARG A 69 8.80 15.51 34.94
N LEU A 70 9.75 16.18 35.56
CA LEU A 70 11.10 15.66 35.83
C LEU A 70 11.02 14.49 36.82
#